data_AF-A0A3B0TLP8-F1
#
_entry.id   AF-A0A3B0TLP8-F1
#
_cell.length_a   1.000
_cell.length_b   1.000
_cell.length_c   1.000
_cell.angle_alpha   90.00
_cell.angle_beta   90.00
_cell.angle_gamma   90.00
#
_symmetry.space_group_name_H-M   'P 1'
#
loop_
_entity.id
_entity.type
_entity.pdbx_description
1 polymer ?
#
loop_
_entity_poly.entity_id
_entity_poly.type
_entity_poly.pdbx_seq_one_letter_code
_entity_poly.pdbx_strand_id
1 'polypeptide(L)'
;MYKVRLWSVKHSRLLQTVYFMSAPALFSILRGVDKLFGRSLDPPITALEAGIKGFLFDCKMCGDCILSKTGMSCPMNCPKSLRNGPCGGVRENSMCEVRPKMACVWVCAWEGAGRMKNAGAINNIQFALDYRKTGTSSWLELARENQRK
;
A
#
# COMPACT_ATOMS: atom_id res chain seq x y z
N MET A 1 11.03 -11.32 -4.87
CA MET A 1 10.11 -10.26 -4.38
C MET A 1 10.47 -9.74 -2.99
N TYR A 2 10.76 -10.58 -1.99
CA TYR A 2 11.09 -10.13 -0.63
C TYR A 2 12.20 -9.04 -0.54
N LYS A 3 13.31 -9.20 -1.27
CA LYS A 3 14.38 -8.18 -1.32
C LYS A 3 13.90 -6.82 -1.86
N VAL A 4 13.06 -6.83 -2.89
CA VAL A 4 12.48 -5.61 -3.49
C VAL A 4 11.55 -4.92 -2.50
N ARG A 5 10.72 -5.68 -1.79
CA ARG A 5 9.88 -5.14 -0.71
C ARG A 5 10.69 -4.42 0.35
N LEU A 6 11.79 -5.02 0.81
CA LEU A 6 12.69 -4.38 1.79
C LEU A 6 13.39 -3.15 1.21
N TRP A 7 13.76 -3.19 -0.07
CA TRP A 7 14.30 -2.03 -0.78
C TRP A 7 13.28 -0.87 -0.81
N SER A 8 12.00 -1.15 -1.07
CA SER A 8 10.93 -0.15 -1.07
C SER A 8 10.75 0.53 0.28
N VAL A 9 10.86 -0.23 1.37
CA VAL A 9 10.82 0.33 2.74
C VAL A 9 12.03 1.23 3.02
N LYS A 10 13.23 0.80 2.61
CA LYS A 10 14.46 1.60 2.77
C LYS A 10 14.42 2.90 1.97
N HIS A 11 13.74 2.90 0.81
CA HIS A 11 13.60 4.06 -0.08
C HIS A 11 12.21 4.72 0.04
N SER A 12 11.54 4.58 1.19
CA SER A 12 10.17 5.06 1.40
C SER A 12 10.00 6.55 1.12
N ARG A 13 11.00 7.39 1.42
CA ARG A 13 10.99 8.83 1.13
C ARG A 13 10.97 9.13 -0.36
N LEU A 14 11.76 8.41 -1.15
CA LEU A 14 11.80 8.56 -2.60
C LEU A 14 10.46 8.14 -3.19
N LEU A 15 9.95 6.97 -2.81
CA LEU A 15 8.65 6.46 -3.27
C LEU A 15 7.50 7.38 -2.85
N GLN A 16 7.55 7.96 -1.65
CA GLN A 16 6.57 8.96 -1.20
C GLN A 16 6.59 10.19 -2.09
N THR A 17 7.78 10.66 -2.46
CA THR A 17 7.95 11.85 -3.28
C THR A 17 7.42 11.59 -4.69
N VAL A 18 7.80 10.44 -5.29
CA VAL A 18 7.26 9.99 -6.58
C VAL A 18 5.74 9.87 -6.53
N TYR A 19 5.19 9.26 -5.47
CA TYR A 19 3.74 9.14 -5.30
C TYR A 19 3.06 10.50 -5.27
N PHE A 20 3.51 11.44 -4.44
CA PHE A 20 2.85 12.75 -4.34
C PHE A 20 3.04 13.62 -5.58
N MET A 21 4.18 13.54 -6.27
CA MET A 21 4.38 14.28 -7.52
C MET A 21 3.51 13.73 -8.66
N SER A 22 3.34 12.41 -8.73
CA SER A 22 2.58 11.77 -9.81
C SER A 22 1.08 11.66 -9.52
N ALA A 23 0.65 11.60 -8.26
CA ALA A 23 -0.73 11.36 -7.87
C ALA A 23 -1.75 12.35 -8.46
N PRO A 24 -1.54 13.69 -8.45
CA PRO A 24 -2.51 14.63 -8.99
C PRO A 24 -2.76 14.42 -10.49
N ALA A 25 -1.69 14.23 -11.27
CA ALA A 25 -1.78 13.96 -12.70
C ALA A 25 -2.42 12.60 -12.96
N LEU A 26 -1.99 11.55 -12.25
CA LEU A 26 -2.53 10.21 -12.37
C LEU A 26 -4.04 10.18 -12.09
N PHE A 27 -4.49 10.78 -10.99
CA PHE A 27 -5.91 10.81 -10.65
C PHE A 27 -6.72 11.68 -11.62
N SER A 28 -6.17 12.77 -12.15
CA SER A 28 -6.83 13.57 -13.19
C SER A 28 -7.04 12.75 -14.47
N ILE A 29 -6.00 12.04 -14.92
CA ILE A 29 -6.06 11.15 -16.09
C ILE A 29 -7.08 10.02 -15.86
N LEU A 30 -6.99 9.32 -14.73
CA LEU A 30 -7.90 8.22 -14.42
C LEU A 30 -9.36 8.67 -14.37
N ARG A 31 -9.64 9.88 -13.86
CA ARG A 31 -11.00 10.47 -13.90
C ARG A 31 -11.47 10.75 -15.32
N GLY A 32 -10.60 11.33 -16.16
CA GLY A 32 -10.92 11.59 -17.57
C GLY A 32 -11.21 10.30 -18.34
N VAL A 33 -10.40 9.27 -18.10
CA VAL A 33 -10.57 7.94 -18.68
C VAL A 33 -11.87 7.29 -18.22
N ASP A 34 -12.17 7.30 -16.91
CA ASP A 34 -13.41 6.75 -16.35
C ASP A 34 -14.66 7.47 -16.90
N LYS A 35 -14.58 8.80 -17.11
CA LYS A 35 -15.67 9.58 -17.71
C LYS A 35 -15.90 9.25 -19.20
N LEU A 36 -14.82 8.96 -19.95
CA LEU A 36 -14.89 8.73 -21.39
C LEU A 36 -15.20 7.27 -21.76
N PHE A 37 -14.58 6.32 -21.06
CA PHE A 37 -14.63 4.89 -21.37
C PHE A 37 -15.42 4.05 -20.35
N GLY A 38 -15.89 4.67 -19.26
CA GLY A 38 -16.59 3.96 -18.19
C GLY A 38 -15.70 2.89 -17.55
N ARG A 39 -16.33 1.76 -17.18
CA ARG A 39 -15.66 0.64 -16.50
C ARG A 39 -14.90 -0.32 -17.42
N SER A 40 -14.92 -0.08 -18.74
CA SER A 40 -14.31 -1.00 -19.71
C SER A 40 -12.78 -1.10 -19.55
N LEU A 41 -12.15 -0.07 -19.00
CA LEU A 41 -10.70 -0.03 -18.75
C LEU A 41 -10.33 -0.42 -17.31
N ASP A 42 -11.29 -0.80 -16.46
CA ASP A 42 -10.99 -1.26 -15.10
C ASP A 42 -10.06 -2.49 -15.08
N PRO A 43 -10.30 -3.55 -15.89
CA PRO A 43 -9.44 -4.74 -15.88
C PRO A 43 -7.97 -4.47 -16.26
N PRO A 44 -7.64 -3.78 -17.36
CA PRO A 44 -6.24 -3.53 -17.71
C PRO A 44 -5.54 -2.59 -16.71
N ILE A 45 -6.22 -1.59 -16.17
CA ILE A 45 -5.66 -0.71 -15.13
C ILE A 45 -5.38 -1.51 -13.86
N THR A 46 -6.29 -2.41 -13.48
CA THR A 46 -6.13 -3.30 -12.33
C THR A 46 -4.95 -4.26 -12.53
N ALA A 47 -4.79 -4.84 -13.72
CA ALA A 47 -3.66 -5.70 -14.04
C ALA A 47 -2.32 -4.94 -13.99
N LEU A 48 -2.29 -3.71 -14.51
CA LEU A 48 -1.11 -2.84 -14.43
C LEU A 48 -0.74 -2.51 -12.98
N GLU A 49 -1.73 -2.13 -12.17
CA GLU A 49 -1.54 -1.87 -10.74
C GLU A 49 -1.01 -3.12 -10.01
N ALA A 50 -1.59 -4.29 -10.29
CA ALA A 50 -1.18 -5.55 -9.70
C ALA A 50 0.27 -5.91 -10.06
N GLY A 51 0.70 -5.67 -11.31
CA GLY A 51 2.08 -5.87 -11.74
C GLY A 51 3.06 -4.95 -11.03
N ILE A 52 2.80 -3.63 -11.06
CA ILE A 52 3.67 -2.62 -10.45
C ILE A 52 3.75 -2.80 -8.93
N LYS A 53 2.60 -2.86 -8.25
CA LYS A 53 2.54 -2.96 -6.78
C LYS A 53 2.93 -4.35 -6.29
N GLY A 54 2.64 -5.40 -7.05
CA GLY A 54 3.08 -6.77 -6.76
C GLY A 54 4.59 -6.88 -6.75
N PHE A 55 5.27 -6.32 -7.76
CA PHE A 55 6.73 -6.33 -7.82
C PHE A 55 7.38 -5.51 -6.69
N LEU A 56 6.91 -4.27 -6.47
CA LEU A 56 7.54 -3.33 -5.54
C LEU A 56 7.25 -3.64 -4.07
N PHE A 57 6.01 -4.03 -3.75
CA PHE A 57 5.52 -4.10 -2.36
C PHE A 57 5.03 -5.49 -1.94
N ASP A 58 5.07 -6.48 -2.85
CA ASP A 58 4.42 -7.77 -2.65
C ASP A 58 2.92 -7.58 -2.35
N CYS A 59 2.28 -6.68 -3.11
CA CYS A 59 0.87 -6.31 -2.93
C CYS A 59 -0.06 -7.52 -3.11
N LYS A 60 -1.07 -7.62 -2.24
CA LYS A 60 -2.11 -8.67 -2.28
C LYS A 60 -3.43 -8.20 -2.88
N MET A 61 -3.43 -7.04 -3.53
CA MET A 61 -4.62 -6.44 -4.18
C MET A 61 -5.84 -6.42 -3.26
N CYS A 62 -5.71 -5.88 -2.06
CA CYS A 62 -6.81 -5.78 -1.09
C CYS A 62 -7.85 -4.69 -1.44
N GLY A 63 -7.68 -3.96 -2.55
CA GLY A 63 -8.57 -2.88 -2.99
C GLY A 63 -8.46 -1.57 -2.21
N ASP A 64 -7.76 -1.57 -1.07
CA ASP A 64 -7.67 -0.41 -0.18
C ASP A 64 -6.22 -0.22 0.32
N CYS A 65 -5.48 0.66 -0.36
CA CYS A 65 -4.04 0.80 -0.23
C CYS A 65 -3.65 1.84 0.83
N ILE A 66 -2.84 1.43 1.82
CA ILE A 66 -2.35 2.30 2.91
C ILE A 66 -0.82 2.43 2.99
N LEU A 67 -0.12 2.16 1.88
CA LEU A 67 1.36 2.23 1.81
C LEU A 67 1.91 3.61 2.18
N SER A 68 1.18 4.67 1.83
CA SER A 68 1.54 6.06 2.16
C SER A 68 1.49 6.39 3.66
N LYS A 69 0.84 5.54 4.47
CA LYS A 69 0.78 5.65 5.94
C LYS A 69 1.71 4.68 6.64
N THR A 70 2.01 3.55 5.99
CA THR A 70 2.71 2.40 6.58
C THR A 70 4.16 2.28 6.07
N GLY A 71 4.79 3.40 5.71
CA GLY A 71 6.22 3.38 5.39
C GLY A 71 6.58 2.57 4.14
N MET A 72 5.66 2.43 3.17
CA MET A 72 5.80 1.54 2.01
C MET A 72 5.87 0.04 2.37
N SER A 73 5.44 -0.35 3.57
CA SER A 73 5.30 -1.75 4.01
C SER A 73 3.83 -2.17 3.95
N CYS A 74 3.47 -3.09 3.05
CA CYS A 74 2.09 -3.55 2.93
C CYS A 74 1.67 -4.43 4.13
N PRO A 75 0.64 -4.07 4.92
CA PRO A 75 0.18 -4.86 6.07
C PRO A 75 -0.33 -6.26 5.71
N MET A 76 -0.82 -6.45 4.48
CA MET A 76 -1.33 -7.73 3.99
C MET A 76 -0.24 -8.79 3.83
N ASN A 77 1.04 -8.40 3.96
CA ASN A 77 2.15 -9.33 4.05
C ASN A 77 2.33 -9.94 5.44
N CYS A 78 1.63 -9.41 6.46
CA CYS A 78 1.63 -9.96 7.80
C CYS A 78 0.82 -11.26 7.80
N PRO A 79 1.33 -12.37 8.37
CA PRO A 79 0.57 -13.62 8.49
C PRO A 79 -0.74 -13.48 9.27
N LYS A 80 -0.82 -12.47 10.15
CA LYS A 80 -2.01 -12.15 10.95
C LYS A 80 -2.96 -11.16 10.24
N SER A 81 -2.61 -10.68 9.04
CA SER A 81 -3.37 -9.70 8.25
C SER A 81 -3.77 -8.44 9.03
N LEU A 82 -2.94 -8.04 10.00
CA LEU A 82 -3.23 -6.92 10.90
C LEU A 82 -2.99 -5.58 10.19
N ARG A 83 -4.10 -4.93 9.85
CA ARG A 83 -4.14 -3.62 9.19
C ARG A 83 -3.77 -2.46 10.10
N ASN A 84 -4.05 -2.60 11.40
CA ASN A 84 -3.57 -1.73 12.47
C ASN A 84 -2.67 -2.58 13.37
N GLY A 85 -1.45 -2.14 13.62
CA GLY A 85 -0.50 -2.82 14.49
C GLY A 85 0.25 -1.82 15.36
N PRO A 86 1.33 -2.25 16.04
CA PRO A 86 1.92 -3.60 16.01
C PRO A 86 1.08 -4.67 16.74
N CYS A 87 1.42 -5.94 16.51
CA CYS A 87 0.71 -7.11 17.08
C CYS A 87 1.34 -7.69 18.36
N GLY A 88 2.42 -7.09 18.87
CA GLY A 88 3.22 -7.62 19.98
C GLY A 88 4.12 -8.81 19.64
N GLY A 89 3.83 -9.59 18.59
CA GLY A 89 4.58 -10.78 18.17
C GLY A 89 5.85 -10.49 17.34
N VAL A 90 6.77 -9.68 17.88
CA VAL A 90 8.07 -9.39 17.25
C VAL A 90 9.18 -10.05 18.04
N ARG A 91 10.06 -10.78 17.36
CA ARG A 91 11.25 -11.39 17.96
C ARG A 91 12.31 -10.33 18.23
N GLU A 92 13.25 -10.61 19.13
CA GLU A 92 14.35 -9.69 19.50
C GLU A 92 15.18 -9.22 18.29
N ASN A 93 15.29 -10.06 17.25
CA ASN A 93 15.98 -9.76 16.01
C ASN A 93 15.10 -9.05 14.95
N SER A 94 14.00 -8.41 15.35
CA SER A 94 13.04 -7.73 14.45
C SER A 94 12.30 -8.63 13.46
N MET A 95 12.33 -9.95 13.67
CA MET A 95 11.64 -10.93 12.83
C MET A 95 10.23 -11.23 13.34
N CYS A 96 9.38 -11.76 12.47
CA CYS A 96 8.01 -12.15 12.82
C CYS A 96 8.00 -13.38 13.75
N GLU A 97 7.12 -13.36 14.75
CA GLU A 97 6.84 -14.52 15.61
C GLU A 97 6.43 -15.76 14.80
N VAL A 98 5.44 -15.61 13.92
CA VAL A 98 4.83 -16.70 13.14
C VAL A 98 5.74 -17.19 12.00
N ARG A 99 6.50 -16.27 11.39
CA ARG A 99 7.42 -16.58 10.28
C ARG A 99 8.84 -16.10 10.60
N PRO A 100 9.68 -16.93 11.24
CA PRO A 100 10.98 -16.51 11.77
C PRO A 100 11.98 -15.99 10.71
N LYS A 101 11.81 -16.40 9.44
CA LYS A 101 12.65 -15.96 8.31
C LYS A 101 12.15 -14.69 7.62
N MET A 102 11.07 -14.08 8.12
CA MET A 102 10.48 -12.85 7.59
C MET A 102 10.64 -11.69 8.59
N ALA A 103 11.13 -10.55 8.13
CA ALA A 103 11.14 -9.32 8.92
C ALA A 103 9.71 -8.91 9.28
N CYS A 104 9.50 -8.47 10.52
CA CYS A 104 8.18 -8.05 10.96
C CYS A 104 7.69 -6.87 10.11
N VAL A 105 6.52 -7.03 9.50
CA VAL A 105 5.92 -6.04 8.60
C VAL A 105 5.73 -4.68 9.30
N TRP A 106 5.38 -4.69 10.58
CA TRP A 106 5.17 -3.48 11.37
C TRP A 106 6.48 -2.83 11.82
N VAL A 107 7.55 -3.59 12.06
CA VAL A 107 8.88 -2.99 12.26
C VAL A 107 9.31 -2.27 10.99
N CYS A 108 9.18 -2.94 9.83
CA CYS A 108 9.43 -2.30 8.54
C CYS A 108 8.55 -1.07 8.30
N ALA A 109 7.27 -1.12 8.69
CA ALA A 109 6.35 0.01 8.53
C ALA A 109 6.79 1.22 9.34
N TRP A 110 7.16 1.03 10.61
CA TRP A 110 7.66 2.09 11.48
C TRP A 110 8.99 2.68 10.98
N GLU A 111 9.94 1.83 10.62
CA GLU A 111 11.20 2.28 10.02
C GLU A 111 10.98 3.06 8.72
N GLY A 112 10.10 2.57 7.84
CA GLY A 112 9.76 3.22 6.58
C GLY A 112 9.05 4.56 6.80
N ALA A 113 8.09 4.61 7.74
CA ALA A 113 7.34 5.82 8.07
C ALA A 113 8.24 6.89 8.67
N GLY A 114 9.21 6.51 9.53
CA GLY A 114 10.18 7.44 10.10
C GLY A 114 11.06 8.16 9.06
N ARG A 115 11.22 7.60 7.86
CA ARG A 115 11.95 8.23 6.74
C ARG A 115 11.09 9.17 5.89
N MET A 116 9.76 9.03 5.99
CA MET A 116 8.79 9.80 5.22
C MET A 116 8.55 11.18 5.85
N LYS A 117 8.09 12.15 5.06
CA LYS A 117 7.77 13.50 5.53
C LYS A 117 6.62 13.55 6.55
N ASN A 118 5.72 12.56 6.51
CA ASN A 118 4.55 12.49 7.39
C ASN A 118 4.63 11.22 8.27
N ALA A 119 5.68 11.14 9.08
CA ALA A 119 5.93 9.97 9.94
C ALA A 119 4.77 9.69 10.91
N GLY A 120 4.03 10.72 11.33
CA GLY A 120 2.87 10.59 12.23
C GLY A 120 1.67 9.86 11.61
N ALA A 121 1.58 9.77 10.27
CA ALA A 121 0.45 9.15 9.59
C ALA A 121 0.24 7.67 9.94
N ILE A 122 1.29 6.98 10.40
CA ILE A 122 1.22 5.57 10.83
C ILE A 122 0.35 5.36 12.07
N ASN A 123 0.18 6.40 12.90
CA ASN A 123 -0.65 6.36 14.10
C ASN A 123 -2.15 6.51 13.79
N ASN A 124 -2.50 6.90 12.56
CA ASN A 124 -3.89 7.04 12.17
C ASN A 124 -4.52 5.65 12.12
N ILE A 125 -5.55 5.44 12.95
CA ILE A 125 -6.34 4.20 12.93
C ILE A 125 -6.99 4.07 11.55
N GLN A 126 -6.76 2.93 10.90
CA GLN A 126 -7.39 2.60 9.62
C GLN A 126 -8.64 1.77 9.84
N PHE A 127 -9.67 2.01 9.02
CA PHE A 127 -10.86 1.17 9.03
C PHE A 127 -10.53 -0.28 8.68
N ALA A 128 -11.39 -1.18 9.13
CA ALA A 128 -11.31 -2.59 8.74
C ALA A 128 -11.29 -2.74 7.22
N LEU A 129 -10.60 -3.77 6.73
CA LEU A 129 -10.53 -4.04 5.31
C LEU A 129 -11.89 -4.54 4.80
N ASP A 130 -12.40 -3.93 3.73
CA ASP A 130 -13.56 -4.46 3.01
C ASP A 130 -13.11 -5.52 2.01
N TYR A 131 -13.25 -6.79 2.39
CA TYR A 131 -12.83 -7.92 1.56
C TYR A 131 -13.60 -8.03 0.23
N ARG A 132 -14.76 -7.37 0.07
CA ARG A 132 -15.49 -7.32 -1.21
C ARG A 132 -14.72 -6.58 -2.29
N LYS A 133 -13.75 -5.73 -1.91
CA LYS A 133 -12.86 -4.99 -2.82
C LYS A 133 -11.60 -5.79 -3.19
N THR A 134 -11.45 -7.02 -2.71
CA THR A 134 -10.28 -7.83 -3.04
C THR A 134 -10.22 -8.07 -4.55
N GLY A 135 -9.04 -7.86 -5.13
CA GLY A 135 -8.81 -7.97 -6.57
C GLY A 135 -9.09 -6.69 -7.36
N THR A 136 -9.63 -5.63 -6.75
CA THR A 136 -9.87 -4.36 -7.45
C THR A 136 -8.69 -3.38 -7.34
N SER A 137 -8.62 -2.44 -8.29
CA SER A 137 -7.64 -1.36 -8.30
C SER A 137 -7.92 -0.34 -7.19
N SER A 138 -6.93 -0.11 -6.32
CA SER A 138 -7.04 0.96 -5.32
C SER A 138 -6.85 2.35 -5.94
N TRP A 139 -6.21 2.47 -7.11
CA TRP A 139 -6.13 3.75 -7.82
C TRP A 139 -7.48 4.20 -8.38
N LEU A 140 -8.24 3.28 -9.00
CA LEU A 140 -9.58 3.56 -9.49
C LEU A 140 -10.54 3.90 -8.36
N GLU A 141 -10.45 3.18 -7.24
CA GLU A 141 -11.28 3.46 -6.07
C GLU A 141 -11.01 4.87 -5.53
N LEU A 142 -9.74 5.24 -5.32
CA LEU A 142 -9.37 6.59 -4.87
C LEU A 142 -9.74 7.68 -5.88
N ALA A 143 -9.66 7.39 -7.19
CA ALA A 143 -10.06 8.34 -8.23
C ALA A 143 -11.56 8.64 -8.17
N ARG A 144 -12.40 7.61 -7.92
CA ARG A 144 -13.86 7.69 -7.81
C ARG A 144 -14.34 8.28 -6.48
N GLU A 145 -13.72 7.92 -5.35
CA GLU A 145 -14.05 8.50 -4.05
C GLU A 145 -13.85 10.02 -4.03
N ASN A 146 -12.79 10.51 -4.67
CA ASN A 146 -12.55 11.94 -4.79
C ASN A 146 -13.48 12.67 -5.79
N GLN A 147 -14.33 11.96 -6.56
CA GLN A 147 -15.38 12.60 -7.37
C GLN A 147 -16.68 12.82 -6.57
N ARG A 148 -16.86 12.08 -5.47
CA ARG A 148 -18.07 12.17 -4.62
C ARG A 148 -18.00 13.29 -3.58
N LYS A 149 -16.86 13.99 -3.49
CA LYS A 149 -16.64 15.17 -2.67
C LYS A 149 -16.57 16.40 -3.56
#